data_AF-A0ABD6CFB6-F1
#
_entry.id   AF-A0ABD6CFB6-F1
#
_cell.length_a   1.000
_cell.length_b   1.000
_cell.length_c   1.000
_cell.angle_alpha   90.00
_cell.angle_beta   90.00
_cell.angle_gamma   90.00
#
_symmetry.space_group_name_H-M   'P 1'
#
loop_
_entity.id
_entity.type
_entity.pdbx_description
1 polymer ?
#
loop_
_entity_poly.entity_id
_entity_poly.type
_entity_poly.pdbx_seq_one_letter_code
_entity_poly.pdbx_strand_id
1 'polypeptide(L)' 'MSKSLKKQSNVAVTFTNGEQLQQVSVTIYPGWVEVEQSGETRWYPRERIESIRKRGGANR' A
#
# COMPACT_ATOMS: atom_id res chain seq x y z
N MET A 1 -12.82 -15.41 14.46
CA MET A 1 -11.40 -15.29 14.05
C MET A 1 -11.24 -14.04 13.20
N SER A 2 -10.94 -12.90 13.81
CA SER A 2 -10.73 -11.65 13.07
C SER A 2 -9.32 -11.68 12.47
N LYS A 3 -9.20 -12.05 11.19
CA LYS A 3 -7.95 -11.85 10.44
C LYS A 3 -7.69 -10.34 10.43
N SER A 4 -6.89 -9.87 11.39
CA SER A 4 -6.50 -8.48 11.49
C SER A 4 -5.72 -8.13 10.23
N LEU A 5 -6.36 -7.37 9.34
CA LEU A 5 -5.72 -6.81 8.16
C LEU A 5 -4.57 -5.92 8.65
N LYS A 6 -3.32 -6.37 8.44
CA LYS A 6 -2.15 -5.63 8.91
C LYS A 6 -2.01 -4.36 8.07
N LYS A 7 -2.34 -3.20 8.63
CA LYS A 7 -1.96 -1.88 8.07
C LYS A 7 -0.43 -1.83 7.99
N GLN A 8 0.12 -1.59 6.80
CA GLN A 8 1.55 -1.46 6.57
C GLN A 8 1.87 0.01 6.32
N SER A 9 2.62 0.65 7.21
CA SER A 9 3.02 2.06 7.08
C SER A 9 4.44 2.19 6.49
N ASN A 10 4.73 3.36 5.91
CA ASN A 10 5.99 3.70 5.26
C ASN A 10 6.34 2.75 4.09
N VAL A 11 5.38 2.63 3.18
CA VAL A 11 5.42 1.75 2.02
C VAL A 11 5.53 2.58 0.74
N ALA A 12 6.18 2.02 -0.27
CA ALA A 12 6.11 2.50 -1.64
C ALA A 12 5.13 1.62 -2.43
N VAL A 13 4.16 2.25 -3.08
CA VAL A 13 3.17 1.62 -3.95
C VAL A 13 3.46 2.03 -5.38
N THR A 14 3.64 1.05 -6.25
CA THR A 14 3.75 1.27 -7.70
C THR A 14 2.46 0.79 -8.36
N PHE A 15 1.89 1.64 -9.21
CA PHE A 15 0.69 1.37 -9.97
C PHE A 15 1.03 0.88 -11.38
N THR A 16 0.08 0.20 -12.01
CA THR A 16 0.25 -0.34 -13.38
C THR A 16 0.34 0.72 -14.46
N ASN A 17 -0.07 1.97 -14.16
CA ASN A 17 0.13 3.12 -15.04
C ASN A 17 1.54 3.75 -14.90
N GLY A 18 2.42 3.16 -14.08
CA GLY A 18 3.76 3.68 -13.79
C GLY A 18 3.82 4.75 -12.69
N GLU A 19 2.67 5.16 -12.14
CA GLU A 19 2.62 6.08 -11.00
C GLU A 19 3.21 5.41 -9.75
N GLN A 20 3.89 6.20 -8.91
CA GLN A 20 4.45 5.71 -7.67
C GLN A 20 4.13 6.63 -6.50
N LEU A 21 3.51 6.07 -5.46
CA LEU A 21 3.29 6.74 -4.19
C LEU A 21 4.30 6.25 -3.17
N GLN A 22 4.89 7.18 -2.42
CA GLN A 22 5.88 6.88 -1.38
C GLN A 22 5.38 7.33 -0.01
N GLN A 23 5.93 6.71 1.03
CA GLN A 23 5.61 7.01 2.42
C GLN A 23 4.11 6.92 2.73
N VAL A 24 3.44 5.94 2.12
CA VAL A 24 2.01 5.69 2.35
C VAL A 24 1.80 4.60 3.38
N SER A 25 0.61 4.58 3.97
CA SER A 25 0.10 3.40 4.67
C SER A 25 -0.84 2.63 3.77
N VAL A 26 -0.74 1.30 3.76
CA VAL A 26 -1.60 0.44 2.95
C VAL A 26 -2.28 -0.64 3.76
N THR A 27 -3.52 -0.93 3.40
CA THR A 27 -4.29 -2.08 3.91
C THR A 27 -4.83 -2.87 2.72
N ILE A 28 -4.53 -4.16 2.66
CA ILE A 28 -4.88 -5.02 1.50
C ILE A 28 -6.14 -5.81 1.82
N TYR A 29 -7.23 -5.51 1.12
CA TYR A 29 -8.50 -6.24 1.18
C TYR A 29 -8.63 -7.17 -0.04
N PRO A 30 -9.57 -8.14 -0.02
CA PRO A 30 -9.92 -8.89 -1.23
C PRO A 30 -10.42 -7.94 -2.32
N GLY A 31 -9.68 -7.83 -3.43
CA GLY A 31 -10.01 -7.00 -4.58
C GLY A 31 -9.64 -5.51 -4.48
N TRP A 32 -9.41 -4.99 -3.27
CA TRP A 32 -9.14 -3.56 -3.04
C TRP A 32 -7.91 -3.34 -2.15
N VAL A 33 -7.24 -2.22 -2.37
CA VAL A 33 -6.13 -1.73 -1.55
C VAL A 33 -6.49 -0.33 -1.09
N GLU A 34 -6.56 -0.17 0.23
CA GLU A 34 -6.67 1.12 0.87
C GLU A 34 -5.27 1.72 0.98
N VAL A 35 -5.10 2.94 0.50
CA VAL A 35 -3.84 3.69 0.55
C VAL A 35 -4.11 5.02 1.26
N GLU A 36 -3.44 5.23 2.39
CA GLU A 36 -3.51 6.46 3.17
C GLU A 36 -2.20 7.23 3.00
N GLN A 37 -2.29 8.46 2.49
CA GLN A 37 -1.16 9.36 2.27
C GLN A 37 -1.48 10.72 2.89
N SER A 38 -0.65 11.19 3.81
CA SER A 38 -0.80 12.52 4.44
C SER A 38 -2.18 12.81 5.04
N GLY A 39 -2.89 11.78 5.52
CA GLY A 39 -4.24 11.89 6.09
C GLY A 39 -5.38 11.78 5.08
N GLU A 40 -5.08 11.67 3.78
CA GLU A 40 -6.06 11.32 2.75
C GLU A 40 -6.09 9.80 2.53
N THR A 41 -7.28 9.21 2.59
CA THR A 41 -7.49 7.79 2.27
C THR A 41 -8.05 7.66 0.86
N ARG A 42 -7.38 6.87 0.02
CA ARG A 42 -7.80 6.53 -1.34
C ARG A 42 -7.86 5.03 -1.52
N TRP A 43 -8.88 4.57 -2.23
CA TRP A 43 -9.11 3.16 -2.49
C TRP A 43 -8.79 2.85 -3.95
N TYR A 44 -7.95 1.84 -4.15
CA TYR A 44 -7.52 1.40 -5.46
C TYR A 44 -7.86 -0.07 -5.63
N PRO A 45 -8.39 -0.49 -6.80
CA PRO A 45 -8.57 -1.91 -7.06
C PRO A 45 -7.21 -2.59 -7.14
N ARG A 46 -7.12 -3.82 -6.64
CA ARG A 46 -5.84 -4.57 -6.54
C ARG A 46 -5.16 -4.73 -7.90
N GLU A 47 -5.94 -4.78 -8.99
CA GLU A 47 -5.45 -4.88 -10.37
C GLU A 47 -4.67 -3.64 -10.84
N ARG A 48 -4.92 -2.47 -10.24
CA ARG A 48 -4.17 -1.25 -10.55
C ARG A 48 -2.84 -1.17 -9.80
N ILE A 49 -2.63 -2.05 -8.83
CA ILE A 49 -1.41 -2.08 -8.01
C ILE A 49 -0.44 -3.09 -8.61
N GLU A 50 0.67 -2.59 -9.12
CA GLU A 50 1.74 -3.44 -9.63
C GLU A 50 2.55 -4.04 -8.48
N SER A 51 3.03 -3.21 -7.56
CA SER A 51 3.79 -3.69 -6.41
C SER A 51 3.63 -2.82 -5.17
N ILE A 52 3.77 -3.46 -4.01
CA ILE A 52 3.73 -2.82 -2.69
C ILE A 52 5.02 -3.24 -1.98
N ARG A 53 5.91 -2.29 -1.71
CA ARG A 53 7.22 -2.55 -1.09
C ARG A 53 7.35 -1.73 0.17
N LYS A 54 7.48 -2.40 1.33
CA LYS A 54 7.95 -1.71 2.54
C LYS A 54 9.33 -1.14 2.26
N ARG A 55 9.59 0.13 2.61
CA ARG A 55 10.97 0.57 2.79
C ARG A 55 11.50 -0.11 4.06
N GLY A 56 11.95 -1.35 3.90
CA GLY A 56 12.88 -1.93 4.86
C GLY A 56 14.18 -1.17 4.73
N GLY A 57 14.65 -0.58 5.83
CA GLY A 57 16.03 -0.16 5.93
C GLY A 57 16.91 -1.31 5.47
N ALA A 58 17.93 -1.00 4.67
CA ALA A 58 19.01 -1.92 4.40
C ALA A 58 19.47 -2.49 5.74
N ASN A 59 19.24 -3.79 5.96
CA ASN A 59 19.88 -4.49 7.05
C ASN A 59 21.37 -4.43 6.75
N ARG A 60 22.07 -3.69 7.60
CA ARG A 60 23.51 -3.54 7.64
C ARG A 60 24.15 -4.81 8.18
#